data_AF-A0ABD1X9C7-F1
#
_entry.id   AF-A0ABD1X9C7-F1
#
_cell.length_a   1.000
_cell.length_b   1.000
_cell.length_c   1.000
_cell.angle_alpha   90.00
_cell.angle_beta   90.00
_cell.angle_gamma   90.00
#
_symmetry.space_group_name_H-M   'P 1'
#
loop_
_entity.id
_entity.type
_entity.pdbx_description
1 polymer ?
#
loop_
_entity_poly.entity_id
_entity_poly.type
_entity_poly.pdbx_seq_one_letter_code
_entity_poly.pdbx_strand_id
1 'polypeptide(L)'
;MAFSTTMLAWSVLEYRKSMGSELPHALEAIRGSTDYFLKAAAIPGVVFAQVGDADADHNCWQRPEDMDTPRTAFAVSEKAPGSEVSAEIAAALAAASMVFKAFGDRGYAILGGGFHGVQSFWGSWICYIAL
;
A
#
# COMPACT_ATOMS: atom_id res chain seq x y z
N MET A 1 -2.27 -5.49 5.10
CA MET A 1 -2.99 -4.43 4.35
C MET A 1 -2.61 -4.40 2.87
N ALA A 2 -1.32 -4.25 2.52
CA ALA A 2 -0.88 -4.10 1.12
C ALA A 2 -1.31 -5.27 0.21
N PHE A 3 -1.08 -6.53 0.62
CA PHE A 3 -1.51 -7.71 -0.11
C PHE A 3 -3.00 -7.70 -0.51
N SER A 4 -3.88 -7.34 0.42
CA SER A 4 -5.31 -7.23 0.15
C SER A 4 -5.62 -6.17 -0.91
N THR A 5 -4.87 -5.06 -0.91
CA THR A 5 -5.00 -4.00 -1.92
C THR A 5 -4.52 -4.49 -3.29
N THR A 6 -3.38 -5.17 -3.35
CA THR A 6 -2.86 -5.80 -4.58
C THR A 6 -3.89 -6.75 -5.18
N MET A 7 -4.45 -7.65 -4.36
CA MET A 7 -5.44 -8.63 -4.81
C MET A 7 -6.77 -8.00 -5.22
N LEU A 8 -7.21 -6.95 -4.53
CA LEU A 8 -8.41 -6.20 -4.93
C LEU A 8 -8.19 -5.47 -6.25
N ALA A 9 -7.05 -4.81 -6.42
CA ALA A 9 -6.69 -4.13 -7.67
C ALA A 9 -6.59 -5.11 -8.84
N TRP A 10 -5.96 -6.27 -8.65
CA TRP A 10 -5.95 -7.33 -9.67
C TRP A 10 -7.37 -7.81 -9.98
N SER A 11 -8.21 -8.04 -8.96
CA SER A 11 -9.61 -8.43 -9.16
C SER A 11 -10.38 -7.41 -9.99
N VAL A 12 -10.15 -6.10 -9.79
CA VAL A 12 -10.74 -5.04 -10.61
C VAL A 12 -10.21 -5.10 -12.05
N LEU A 13 -8.90 -5.29 -12.25
CA LEU A 13 -8.31 -5.40 -13.59
C LEU A 13 -8.91 -6.57 -14.37
N GLU A 14 -9.12 -7.72 -13.75
CA GLU A 14 -9.61 -8.92 -14.42
C GLU A 14 -11.14 -8.97 -14.52
N TYR A 15 -11.83 -8.66 -13.42
CA TYR A 15 -13.25 -8.97 -13.24
C TYR A 15 -14.18 -7.75 -13.14
N ARG A 16 -13.72 -6.53 -13.42
CA ARG A 16 -14.56 -5.30 -13.34
C ARG A 16 -15.93 -5.40 -14.01
N LYS A 17 -16.05 -6.17 -15.12
CA LYS A 17 -17.32 -6.34 -15.84
C LYS A 17 -18.37 -7.09 -15.03
N SER A 18 -17.94 -7.93 -14.08
CA SER A 18 -18.79 -8.75 -13.23
C SER A 18 -19.12 -8.08 -11.88
N MET A 19 -18.49 -6.95 -11.57
CA MET A 19 -18.64 -6.26 -10.28
C MET A 19 -19.90 -5.38 -10.18
N GLY A 20 -20.54 -5.06 -11.31
CA GLY A 20 -21.81 -4.31 -11.31
C GLY A 20 -21.72 -2.99 -10.54
N SER A 21 -22.66 -2.77 -9.60
CA SER A 21 -22.73 -1.58 -8.75
C SER A 21 -21.62 -1.48 -7.70
N GLU A 22 -20.87 -2.55 -7.46
CA GLU A 22 -19.80 -2.58 -6.44
C GLU A 22 -18.46 -2.08 -6.97
N LEU A 23 -18.31 -1.95 -8.30
CA LEU A 23 -17.06 -1.46 -8.90
C LEU A 23 -16.61 -0.10 -8.34
N PRO A 24 -17.48 0.92 -8.18
CA PRO A 24 -17.09 2.19 -7.54
C PRO A 24 -16.56 2.02 -6.11
N HIS A 25 -17.17 1.13 -5.31
CA HIS A 25 -16.72 0.86 -3.94
C HIS A 25 -15.37 0.15 -3.91
N ALA A 26 -15.12 -0.77 -4.85
CA ALA A 26 -13.81 -1.40 -5.01
C ALA A 26 -12.73 -0.37 -5.38
N LEU A 27 -13.04 0.57 -6.29
CA LEU A 27 -12.13 1.66 -6.66
C LEU A 27 -11.84 2.60 -5.49
N GLU A 28 -12.85 2.93 -4.69
CA GLU A 28 -12.70 3.75 -3.49
C GLU A 28 -11.83 3.06 -2.43
N ALA A 29 -12.05 1.76 -2.19
CA ALA A 29 -11.25 0.97 -1.25
C ALA A 29 -9.77 0.87 -1.68
N ILE A 30 -9.51 0.70 -2.99
CA ILE A 30 -8.15 0.75 -3.53
C ILE A 30 -7.54 2.13 -3.28
N ARG A 31 -8.26 3.21 -3.61
CA ARG A 31 -7.79 4.60 -3.42
C ARG A 31 -7.43 4.88 -1.96
N GLY A 32 -8.32 4.54 -1.02
CA GLY A 32 -8.10 4.79 0.41
C GLY A 32 -6.86 4.06 0.92
N SER A 33 -6.66 2.82 0.48
CA SER A 33 -5.46 2.04 0.84
C SER A 33 -4.19 2.63 0.24
N THR A 34 -4.22 3.05 -1.03
CA THR A 34 -3.04 3.65 -1.68
C THR A 34 -2.73 5.06 -1.19
N ASP A 35 -3.72 5.84 -0.78
CA ASP A 35 -3.51 7.13 -0.10
C ASP A 35 -2.78 6.94 1.24
N TYR A 36 -3.11 5.86 1.97
CA TYR A 36 -2.37 5.48 3.17
C TYR A 36 -0.93 5.08 2.84
N PHE A 37 -0.72 4.24 1.82
CA PHE A 37 0.64 3.80 1.45
C PHE A 37 1.53 4.94 0.91
N LEU A 38 0.97 5.89 0.17
CA LEU A 38 1.69 7.07 -0.29
C LEU A 38 2.19 7.92 0.90
N LYS A 39 1.42 7.98 1.99
CA LYS A 39 1.87 8.62 3.25
C LYS A 39 2.91 7.76 3.96
N ALA A 40 2.70 6.44 4.03
CA ALA A 40 3.61 5.50 4.67
C ALA A 40 4.99 5.42 4.00
N ALA A 41 5.08 5.74 2.70
CA ALA A 41 6.32 5.75 1.93
C ALA A 41 6.75 7.17 1.47
N ALA A 42 6.25 8.22 2.13
CA ALA A 42 6.52 9.61 1.73
C ALA A 42 7.98 10.05 1.94
N ILE A 43 8.72 9.37 2.83
CA ILE A 43 10.11 9.66 3.15
C ILE A 43 11.01 8.69 2.35
N PRO A 44 11.91 9.17 1.48
CA PRO A 44 12.81 8.30 0.73
C PRO A 44 13.63 7.37 1.65
N GLY A 45 13.68 6.08 1.33
CA GLY A 45 14.42 5.08 2.11
C GLY A 45 13.77 4.67 3.44
N VAL A 46 12.55 5.14 3.73
CA VAL A 46 11.79 4.78 4.93
C VAL A 46 10.38 4.38 4.53
N VAL A 47 9.93 3.23 5.03
CA VAL A 47 8.55 2.75 4.85
C VAL A 47 7.95 2.44 6.21
N PHE A 48 6.87 3.13 6.57
CA PHE A 48 6.11 2.83 7.78
C PHE A 48 5.29 1.55 7.56
N ALA A 49 5.66 0.49 8.28
CA ALA A 49 5.10 -0.86 8.12
C ALA A 49 3.92 -1.11 9.07
N GLN A 50 3.91 -0.47 10.24
CA GLN A 50 2.89 -0.69 11.27
C GLN A 50 2.65 0.60 12.06
N VAL A 51 1.40 0.80 12.49
CA VAL A 51 1.00 1.83 13.44
C VAL A 51 0.19 1.16 14.53
N GLY A 52 0.60 1.31 15.78
CA GLY A 52 0.01 0.62 16.93
C GLY A 52 0.93 -0.45 17.51
N ASP A 53 0.96 -0.50 18.82
CA ASP A 53 1.52 -1.62 19.58
C ASP A 53 0.45 -2.71 19.70
N ALA A 54 0.78 -3.94 19.29
CA ALA A 54 -0.21 -5.01 19.20
C ALA A 54 -0.73 -5.45 20.57
N ASP A 55 0.13 -5.50 21.59
CA ASP A 55 -0.28 -5.91 22.93
C ASP A 55 -1.18 -4.85 23.58
N ALA A 56 -0.80 -3.57 23.51
CA ALA A 56 -1.64 -2.49 24.02
C ALA A 56 -2.98 -2.38 23.27
N ASP A 57 -2.97 -2.55 21.94
CA ASP A 57 -4.18 -2.53 21.12
C ASP A 57 -5.14 -3.66 21.48
N HIS A 58 -4.64 -4.90 21.54
CA HIS A 58 -5.48 -6.07 21.78
C HIS A 58 -5.95 -6.22 23.23
N ASN A 59 -5.28 -5.57 24.18
CA ASN A 59 -5.72 -5.51 25.58
C ASN A 59 -6.82 -4.47 25.81
N CYS A 60 -7.17 -3.66 24.80
CA CYS A 60 -8.18 -2.63 24.87
C CYS A 60 -9.44 -3.03 24.07
N TRP A 61 -10.59 -3.18 24.73
CA TRP A 61 -11.87 -3.39 24.06
C TRP A 61 -12.71 -2.11 24.11
N GLN A 62 -12.45 -1.22 23.16
CA GLN A 62 -13.14 0.07 23.01
C GLN A 62 -13.45 0.33 21.54
N ARG A 63 -14.29 1.34 21.26
CA ARG A 63 -14.49 1.80 19.89
C ARG A 63 -13.20 2.46 19.40
N PRO A 64 -12.85 2.35 18.11
CA PRO A 64 -11.65 2.98 17.56
C PRO A 64 -11.62 4.50 17.74
N GLU A 65 -12.78 5.16 17.83
CA GLU A 65 -12.89 6.60 18.09
C GLU A 65 -12.59 6.99 19.56
N ASP A 66 -12.66 6.03 20.48
CA ASP A 66 -12.49 6.23 21.93
C ASP A 66 -11.13 5.71 22.44
N MET A 67 -10.17 5.40 21.55
CA MET A 67 -8.93 4.73 21.93
C MET A 67 -7.89 5.67 22.55
N ASP A 68 -7.45 5.34 23.76
CA ASP A 68 -6.38 6.07 24.48
C ASP A 68 -5.01 5.33 24.46
N THR A 69 -4.97 4.14 23.87
CA THR A 69 -3.75 3.31 23.77
C THR A 69 -2.71 3.91 22.80
N PRO A 70 -1.39 3.78 23.08
CA PRO A 70 -0.36 4.29 22.19
C PRO A 70 -0.47 3.76 20.75
N ARG A 71 -0.26 4.65 19.77
CA ARG A 71 -0.27 4.35 18.32
C ARG A 71 1.10 4.59 17.70
N THR A 72 2.12 3.92 18.23
CA THR A 72 3.51 4.08 17.78
C THR A 72 3.65 3.62 16.33
N ALA A 73 4.31 4.43 15.51
CA ALA A 73 4.63 4.08 14.14
C ALA A 73 5.99 3.36 14.07
N PHE A 74 6.01 2.20 13.43
CA PHE A 74 7.21 1.39 13.18
C PHE A 74 7.56 1.44 11.71
N ALA A 75 8.83 1.65 11.41
CA ALA A 75 9.32 1.82 10.05
C ALA A 75 10.50 0.90 9.74
N VAL A 76 10.56 0.50 8.48
CA VAL A 76 11.71 -0.19 7.90
C VAL A 76 12.56 0.81 7.12
N SER A 77 13.87 0.56 7.08
CA SER A 77 14.86 1.41 6.42
C SER A 77 16.09 0.59 6.03
N GLU A 78 17.07 1.20 5.38
CA GLU A 78 18.34 0.53 5.06
C GLU A 78 19.05 -0.07 6.30
N LYS A 79 18.89 0.55 7.47
CA LYS A 79 19.49 0.07 8.72
C LYS A 79 18.65 -0.98 9.44
N ALA A 80 17.36 -1.08 9.10
CA ALA A 80 16.39 -2.01 9.67
C ALA A 80 15.48 -2.50 8.52
N PRO A 81 15.97 -3.42 7.68
CA PRO A 81 15.34 -3.73 6.39
C PRO A 81 14.04 -4.51 6.56
N GLY A 82 13.12 -4.32 5.61
CA GLY A 82 11.87 -5.07 5.51
C GLY A 82 11.45 -5.20 4.06
N SER A 83 12.10 -6.12 3.35
CA SER A 83 11.88 -6.29 1.91
C SER A 83 10.47 -6.76 1.59
N GLU A 84 9.85 -7.60 2.41
CA GLU A 84 8.49 -8.10 2.15
C GLU A 84 7.43 -6.97 2.16
N VAL A 85 7.45 -6.09 3.16
CA VAL A 85 6.40 -5.07 3.33
C VAL A 85 6.62 -3.95 2.35
N SER A 86 7.88 -3.60 2.13
CA SER A 86 8.28 -2.67 1.08
C SER A 86 7.90 -3.23 -0.29
N ALA A 87 8.08 -4.54 -0.49
CA ALA A 87 7.73 -5.24 -1.72
C ALA A 87 6.25 -5.14 -2.04
N GLU A 88 5.44 -5.54 -1.07
CA GLU A 88 4.00 -5.64 -1.24
C GLU A 88 3.34 -4.27 -1.35
N ILE A 89 3.85 -3.25 -0.63
CA ILE A 89 3.38 -1.86 -0.77
C ILE A 89 3.64 -1.34 -2.20
N ALA A 90 4.81 -1.60 -2.77
CA ALA A 90 5.07 -1.19 -4.15
C ALA A 90 4.20 -1.95 -5.16
N ALA A 91 3.98 -3.26 -4.94
CA ALA A 91 3.08 -4.06 -5.76
C ALA A 91 1.64 -3.52 -5.73
N ALA A 92 1.13 -3.17 -4.54
CA ALA A 92 -0.18 -2.56 -4.38
C ALA A 92 -0.30 -1.22 -5.13
N LEU A 93 0.72 -0.36 -5.01
CA LEU A 93 0.75 0.96 -5.67
C LEU A 93 0.86 0.83 -7.19
N ALA A 94 1.64 -0.13 -7.69
CA ALA A 94 1.74 -0.42 -9.12
C ALA A 94 0.42 -0.97 -9.69
N ALA A 95 -0.21 -1.93 -9.00
CA ALA A 95 -1.49 -2.49 -9.41
C ALA A 95 -2.60 -1.42 -9.42
N ALA A 96 -2.64 -0.56 -8.41
CA ALA A 96 -3.56 0.57 -8.36
C ALA A 96 -3.31 1.58 -9.49
N SER A 97 -2.04 1.87 -9.82
CA SER A 97 -1.71 2.73 -10.96
C SER A 97 -2.30 2.18 -12.27
N MET A 98 -2.23 0.87 -12.50
CA MET A 98 -2.84 0.22 -13.66
C MET A 98 -4.37 0.37 -13.65
N VAL A 99 -5.01 0.19 -12.49
CA VAL A 99 -6.45 0.39 -12.33
C VAL A 99 -6.84 1.83 -12.66
N PHE A 100 -6.27 2.83 -11.99
CA PHE A 100 -6.67 4.24 -12.18
C PHE A 100 -6.34 4.76 -13.57
N LYS A 101 -5.28 4.25 -14.21
CA LYS A 101 -5.00 4.51 -15.63
C LYS A 101 -6.12 3.98 -16.53
N ALA A 102 -6.64 2.78 -16.26
CA ALA A 102 -7.73 2.18 -17.03
C ALA A 102 -9.06 2.96 -16.90
N PHE A 103 -9.26 3.67 -15.78
CA PHE A 103 -10.44 4.50 -15.53
C PHE A 103 -10.24 5.99 -15.81
N GLY A 104 -9.12 6.39 -16.42
CA GLY A 104 -8.87 7.76 -16.89
C GLY A 104 -8.33 8.73 -15.83
N ASP A 105 -8.10 8.29 -14.60
CA ASP A 105 -7.44 9.08 -13.56
C ASP A 105 -5.92 8.97 -13.71
N ARG A 106 -5.40 9.66 -14.73
CA ARG A 106 -3.97 9.69 -15.04
C ARG A 106 -3.16 10.42 -13.98
N GLY A 107 -3.76 11.40 -13.30
CA GLY A 107 -3.10 12.13 -12.21
C GLY A 107 -2.72 11.17 -11.09
N TYR A 108 -3.70 10.39 -10.61
CA TYR A 108 -3.46 9.41 -9.56
C TYR A 108 -2.58 8.24 -10.01
N ALA A 109 -2.72 7.80 -11.26
CA ALA A 109 -1.86 6.74 -11.81
C ALA A 109 -0.36 7.12 -11.82
N ILE A 110 -0.03 8.42 -11.91
CA ILE A 110 1.34 8.94 -11.95
C ILE A 110 1.90 9.22 -10.54
N LEU A 111 1.06 9.35 -9.50
CA LEU A 111 1.54 9.54 -8.13
C LEU A 111 2.37 8.34 -7.64
N GLY A 112 2.11 7.14 -8.17
CA GLY A 112 2.98 5.97 -8.01
C GLY A 112 4.25 5.97 -8.88
N GLY A 113 4.57 7.06 -9.57
CA GLY A 113 5.78 7.23 -10.40
C GLY A 113 6.87 8.09 -9.75
N GLY A 114 6.57 8.75 -8.62
CA GLY A 114 7.53 9.56 -7.83
C GLY A 114 8.52 8.76 -7.00
N PHE A 115 8.68 7.46 -7.26
CA PHE A 115 9.50 6.50 -6.52
C PHE A 115 11.00 6.63 -6.78
N HIS A 116 11.58 7.82 -6.61
CA HIS A 116 13.04 7.97 -6.60
C HIS A 116 13.68 7.25 -5.39
N GLY A 117 12.95 7.06 -4.28
CA GLY A 117 13.45 6.37 -3.07
C GLY A 117 13.19 4.86 -3.02
N VAL A 118 12.35 4.33 -3.91
CA VAL A 118 12.07 2.89 -4.01
C VAL A 118 12.93 2.29 -5.13
N GLN A 119 13.27 3.04 -6.19
CA GLN A 119 14.27 2.59 -7.16
C GLN A 119 15.64 2.23 -6.54
N SER A 120 16.08 2.90 -5.48
CA SER A 120 17.34 2.56 -4.78
C SER A 120 17.28 1.23 -4.04
N PHE A 121 16.12 0.88 -3.46
CA PHE A 121 15.94 -0.41 -2.77
C PHE A 121 15.66 -1.57 -3.75
N TRP A 122 15.05 -1.27 -4.90
CA TRP A 122 14.58 -2.25 -5.88
C TRP A 122 15.51 -2.47 -7.07
N GLY A 123 16.39 -1.51 -7.36
CA GLY A 123 17.37 -1.61 -8.46
C GLY A 123 18.39 -2.74 -8.28
N SER A 124 18.54 -3.28 -7.07
CA SER A 124 19.47 -4.39 -6.80
C SER A 124 18.82 -5.78 -6.81
N TRP A 125 17.50 -5.90 -6.61
CA TRP A 125 16.83 -7.19 -6.41
C TRP A 125 15.98 -7.68 -7.60
N ILE A 126 15.51 -6.79 -8.49
CA ILE A 126 14.74 -7.20 -9.67
C ILE A 126 15.58 -8.01 -10.68
N CYS A 127 16.91 -7.88 -10.67
CA CYS A 127 17.78 -8.73 -11.50
C CYS A 127 17.86 -10.20 -11.05
N TYR A 128 17.41 -10.56 -9.84
CA TYR A 128 17.57 -11.91 -9.30
C TYR A 128 16.33 -12.81 -9.34
N ILE A 129 15.16 -12.27 -9.74
CA ILE A 129 13.90 -13.05 -9.86
C ILE A 129 13.53 -13.29 -11.34
N ALA A 130 14.30 -12.77 -12.29
CA ALA A 130 14.06 -12.93 -13.73
C ALA A 130 15.16 -13.72 -14.47
N LEU A 131 15.80 -14.70 -13.81
CA LEU A 131 16.57 -15.78 -14.43
C LEU A 131 16.28 -17.12 -13.76
#